data_AF-U2PUU5-F1
#
_entry.id   AF-U2PUU5-F1
#
_cell.length_a   1.000
_cell.length_b   1.000
_cell.length_c   1.000
_cell.angle_alpha   90.00
_cell.angle_beta   90.00
_cell.angle_gamma   90.00
#
_symmetry.space_group_name_H-M   'P 1'
#
loop_
_entity.id
_entity.type
_entity.pdbx_description
1 polymer ?
#
loop_
_entity_poly.entity_id
_entity_poly.type
_entity_poly.pdbx_seq_one_letter_code
_entity_poly.pdbx_strand_id
1 'polypeptide(L)'
;MRTIFFLIVILTLYFGLSTFLSINLALLLFSLFFIITATIFLVRKDSYTKYIEFINPKLSILFKEKDNKFKKNTRITDIAVFYFLSAILLFISKVMPKETLPYNTQFIPLIFVAIIISICLYFLSNYIFKKSKNNSSYWFYFIGLLSLMILLCYLVITFVL
;
A
#
# COMPACT_ATOMS: atom_id res chain seq x y z
N MET A 1 -1.00 -4.55 -15.29
CA MET A 1 -0.15 -3.48 -15.86
C MET A 1 -0.48 -2.12 -15.26
N ARG A 2 -1.74 -1.65 -15.29
CA ARG A 2 -2.12 -0.36 -14.66
C ARG A 2 -1.76 -0.25 -13.17
N THR A 3 -1.84 -1.33 -12.40
CA THR A 3 -1.44 -1.33 -10.99
C THR A 3 0.07 -1.12 -10.79
N ILE A 4 0.89 -1.76 -11.63
CA ILE A 4 2.36 -1.57 -11.62
C ILE A 4 2.68 -0.14 -12.05
N PHE A 5 2.01 0.37 -13.08
CA PHE A 5 2.14 1.75 -13.52
C PHE A 5 1.75 2.74 -12.40
N PHE A 6 0.63 2.51 -11.71
CA PHE A 6 0.21 3.34 -10.57
C PHE A 6 1.22 3.30 -9.42
N LEU A 7 1.83 2.14 -9.16
CA LEU A 7 2.89 1.99 -8.16
C LEU A 7 4.16 2.76 -8.55
N ILE A 8 4.55 2.71 -9.82
CA ILE A 8 5.65 3.53 -10.37
C ILE A 8 5.32 5.01 -10.19
N VAL A 9 4.11 5.45 -10.53
CA VAL A 9 3.68 6.86 -10.36
C VAL A 9 3.74 7.30 -8.89
N ILE A 10 3.26 6.48 -7.95
CA ILE A 10 3.35 6.77 -6.51
C ILE A 10 4.81 6.90 -6.08
N LEU A 11 5.67 5.98 -6.50
CA LEU A 11 7.10 6.04 -6.18
C LEU A 11 7.73 7.31 -6.76
N THR A 12 7.48 7.62 -8.04
CA THR A 12 8.00 8.84 -8.67
C THR A 12 7.51 10.10 -7.98
N LEU A 13 6.24 10.15 -7.54
CA LEU A 13 5.71 11.26 -6.75
C LEU A 13 6.37 11.36 -5.38
N TYR A 14 6.60 10.23 -4.71
CA TYR A 14 7.34 10.20 -3.45
C TYR A 14 8.75 10.75 -3.61
N PHE A 15 9.46 10.35 -4.68
CA PHE A 15 10.79 10.88 -4.99
C PHE A 15 10.75 12.37 -5.31
N GLY A 16 9.88 12.80 -6.23
CA GLY A 16 9.77 14.22 -6.56
C GLY A 16 9.47 15.07 -5.32
N LEU A 17 8.53 14.62 -4.48
CA LEU A 17 8.22 15.31 -3.24
C LEU A 17 9.40 15.29 -2.27
N SER A 18 10.13 14.18 -2.13
CA SER A 18 11.30 14.11 -1.24
C SER A 18 12.52 14.88 -1.76
N THR A 19 12.58 15.22 -3.05
CA THR A 19 13.63 16.11 -3.59
C THR A 19 13.35 17.60 -3.33
N PHE A 20 12.08 18.00 -3.28
CA PHE A 20 11.68 19.39 -3.04
C PHE A 20 11.32 19.67 -1.58
N LEU A 21 10.94 18.64 -0.82
CA LEU A 21 10.54 18.69 0.58
C LEU A 21 11.37 17.68 1.37
N SER A 22 11.57 17.91 2.67
CA SER A 22 12.17 16.87 3.52
C SER A 22 11.34 15.57 3.46
N ILE A 23 12.01 14.43 3.52
CA ILE A 23 11.39 13.09 3.49
C ILE A 23 10.28 12.96 4.53
N ASN A 24 10.49 13.50 5.73
CA ASN A 24 9.50 13.48 6.81
C ASN A 24 8.19 14.17 6.38
N LEU A 25 8.29 15.28 5.65
CA LEU A 25 7.13 16.02 5.15
C LEU A 25 6.45 15.27 3.99
N ALA A 26 7.23 14.63 3.10
CA ALA A 26 6.68 13.76 2.07
C ALA A 26 5.90 12.57 2.69
N LEU A 27 6.49 11.87 3.66
CA LEU A 27 5.84 10.77 4.39
C LEU A 27 4.55 11.23 5.11
N LEU A 28 4.55 12.43 5.68
CA LEU A 28 3.37 13.01 6.32
C LEU A 28 2.26 13.29 5.30
N LEU A 29 2.59 13.83 4.12
CA LEU A 29 1.63 14.04 3.04
C LEU A 29 1.02 12.73 2.54
N PHE A 30 1.83 11.68 2.37
CA PHE A 30 1.33 10.35 2.01
C PHE A 30 0.45 9.75 3.10
N SER A 31 0.82 9.93 4.38
CA SER A 31 -0.01 9.51 5.50
C SER A 31 -1.39 10.18 5.46
N LEU A 32 -1.45 11.51 5.25
CA LEU A 32 -2.70 12.26 5.12
C LEU A 32 -3.52 11.79 3.91
N PHE A 33 -2.86 11.57 2.77
CA PHE A 33 -3.51 11.06 1.56
C PHE A 33 -4.21 9.71 1.83
N PHE A 34 -3.55 8.79 2.54
CA PHE A 34 -4.15 7.50 2.88
C PHE A 34 -5.33 7.63 3.87
N ILE A 35 -5.27 8.53 4.86
CA ILE A 35 -6.40 8.81 5.76
C ILE A 35 -7.60 9.33 4.98
N ILE A 36 -7.37 10.32 4.12
CA ILE A 36 -8.44 10.94 3.31
C ILE A 36 -9.07 9.86 2.42
N THR A 37 -8.24 9.06 1.76
CA THR A 37 -8.70 7.97 0.90
C THR A 37 -9.52 6.92 1.66
N ALA A 38 -9.04 6.49 2.83
CA ALA A 38 -9.76 5.56 3.71
C ALA A 38 -11.11 6.12 4.16
N THR A 39 -11.15 7.40 4.53
CA THR A 39 -12.36 8.10 4.95
C THR A 39 -13.38 8.20 3.80
N ILE A 40 -12.92 8.53 2.59
CA ILE A 40 -13.76 8.56 1.40
C ILE A 40 -14.34 7.18 1.11
N PHE A 41 -13.55 6.10 1.21
CA PHE A 41 -14.04 4.74 0.96
C PHE A 41 -14.99 4.23 2.06
N LEU A 42 -14.86 4.74 3.28
CA LEU A 42 -15.78 4.46 4.36
C LEU A 42 -17.17 5.04 4.07
N VAL A 43 -17.22 6.32 3.65
CA VAL A 43 -18.47 7.06 3.40
C VAL A 43 -19.09 6.69 2.04
N ARG A 44 -18.30 6.63 0.97
CA ARG A 44 -18.78 6.48 -0.41
C ARG A 44 -18.35 5.14 -1.01
N LYS A 45 -19.28 4.18 -1.00
CA LYS A 45 -19.06 2.84 -1.57
C LYS A 45 -18.68 2.89 -3.05
N ASP A 46 -19.31 3.78 -3.82
CA ASP A 46 -19.09 3.89 -5.26
C ASP A 46 -17.69 4.40 -5.60
N SER A 47 -17.12 5.27 -4.75
CA SER A 47 -15.74 5.74 -4.90
C SER A 47 -14.74 4.60 -4.79
N TYR A 48 -14.97 3.65 -3.89
CA TYR A 48 -14.14 2.45 -3.76
C TYR A 48 -14.25 1.53 -4.97
N THR A 49 -15.47 1.30 -5.49
CA THR A 49 -15.67 0.49 -6.71
C THR A 49 -14.94 1.11 -7.91
N LYS A 50 -15.06 2.43 -8.11
CA LYS A 50 -14.35 3.17 -9.16
C LYS A 50 -12.83 3.10 -9.00
N TYR A 51 -12.34 3.16 -7.76
CA TYR A 51 -10.92 3.00 -7.45
C TYR A 51 -10.39 1.63 -7.88
N ILE A 52 -11.09 0.54 -7.55
CA ILE A 52 -10.67 -0.81 -7.98
C ILE A 52 -10.66 -0.92 -9.50
N GLU A 53 -11.71 -0.42 -10.17
CA GLU A 53 -11.81 -0.41 -11.63
C GLU A 53 -10.66 0.37 -12.30
N PHE A 54 -10.26 1.48 -11.71
CA PHE A 54 -9.17 2.31 -12.21
C PHE A 54 -7.81 1.62 -12.05
N ILE A 55 -7.51 1.15 -10.83
CA ILE A 55 -6.19 0.59 -10.49
C ILE A 55 -5.99 -0.80 -11.09
N ASN A 56 -7.01 -1.65 -11.05
CA ASN A 56 -6.91 -3.01 -11.57
C ASN A 56 -8.22 -3.45 -12.24
N PRO A 57 -8.45 -3.05 -13.50
CA PRO A 57 -9.68 -3.37 -14.24
C PRO A 57 -9.90 -4.87 -14.43
N LYS A 58 -8.83 -5.69 -14.40
CA LYS A 58 -8.96 -7.15 -14.46
C LYS A 58 -9.50 -7.72 -13.15
N LEU A 59 -9.01 -7.20 -12.02
CA LEU A 59 -9.48 -7.60 -10.70
C LEU A 59 -10.87 -7.05 -10.40
N SER A 60 -11.24 -5.89 -10.96
CA SER A 60 -12.59 -5.35 -10.81
C SER A 60 -13.67 -6.23 -11.44
N ILE A 61 -13.39 -6.88 -12.59
CA ILE A 61 -14.31 -7.86 -13.21
C ILE A 61 -14.56 -9.02 -12.24
N LEU A 62 -13.49 -9.62 -11.72
CA LEU A 62 -13.58 -10.70 -10.73
C LEU A 62 -14.26 -10.24 -9.44
N PHE A 63 -14.01 -9.00 -9.01
CA PHE A 63 -14.63 -8.42 -7.82
C PHE A 63 -16.14 -8.25 -8.02
N LYS A 64 -16.60 -7.88 -9.23
CA LYS A 64 -18.04 -7.76 -9.55
C LYS A 64 -18.77 -9.10 -9.49
N GLU A 65 -18.09 -10.20 -9.80
CA GLU A 65 -18.65 -11.56 -9.73
C GLU A 65 -18.77 -12.11 -8.29
N LYS A 66 -18.14 -11.47 -7.30
CA LYS A 66 -18.21 -11.92 -5.89
C LYS A 66 -19.50 -11.48 -5.18
N ASP A 67 -19.88 -12.21 -4.14
CA ASP A 67 -21.05 -11.91 -3.32
C ASP A 67 -20.91 -10.58 -2.55
N ASN A 68 -22.05 -9.97 -2.23
CA ASN A 68 -22.11 -8.69 -1.51
C ASN A 68 -21.40 -8.74 -0.15
N LYS A 69 -21.44 -9.88 0.55
CA LYS A 69 -20.74 -10.07 1.83
C LYS A 69 -19.21 -10.07 1.65
N PHE A 70 -18.71 -10.67 0.57
CA PHE A 70 -17.28 -10.64 0.23
C PHE A 70 -16.84 -9.21 -0.11
N LYS A 71 -17.57 -8.54 -1.02
CA LYS A 71 -17.31 -7.16 -1.42
C LYS A 71 -17.26 -6.19 -0.22
N LYS A 72 -18.21 -6.32 0.71
CA LYS A 72 -18.25 -5.50 1.93
C LYS A 72 -17.03 -5.75 2.81
N ASN A 73 -16.67 -7.01 3.02
CA ASN A 73 -15.54 -7.37 3.86
C ASN A 73 -14.21 -6.92 3.24
N THR A 74 -13.96 -7.18 1.97
CA THR A 74 -12.76 -6.70 1.26
C THR A 74 -12.62 -5.19 1.37
N ARG A 75 -13.72 -4.43 1.21
CA ARG A 75 -13.68 -2.98 1.39
C ARG A 75 -13.27 -2.57 2.80
N ILE A 76 -13.87 -3.17 3.82
CA ILE A 76 -13.55 -2.86 5.22
C ILE A 76 -12.08 -3.20 5.50
N THR A 77 -11.61 -4.33 4.99
CA THR A 77 -10.21 -4.75 5.09
C THR A 77 -9.29 -3.72 4.43
N ASP A 78 -9.57 -3.28 3.20
CA ASP A 78 -8.75 -2.28 2.51
C ASP A 78 -8.75 -0.93 3.24
N ILE A 79 -9.90 -0.48 3.76
CA ILE A 79 -9.98 0.73 4.59
C ILE A 79 -9.08 0.60 5.83
N ALA A 80 -9.11 -0.56 6.50
CA ALA A 80 -8.25 -0.81 7.66
C ALA A 80 -6.76 -0.80 7.27
N VAL A 81 -6.40 -1.36 6.11
CA VAL A 81 -5.02 -1.28 5.57
C VAL A 81 -4.60 0.16 5.36
N PHE A 82 -5.46 0.99 4.75
CA PHE A 82 -5.11 2.38 4.50
C PHE A 82 -4.89 3.17 5.80
N TYR A 83 -5.72 2.97 6.82
CA TYR A 83 -5.49 3.57 8.13
C TYR A 83 -4.21 3.06 8.79
N PHE A 84 -3.94 1.76 8.70
CA PHE A 84 -2.74 1.16 9.27
C PHE A 84 -1.46 1.68 8.58
N LEU A 85 -1.45 1.73 7.24
CA LEU A 85 -0.36 2.31 6.46
C LEU A 85 -0.14 3.79 6.80
N SER A 86 -1.22 4.56 6.93
CA SER A 86 -1.13 5.95 7.36
C SER A 86 -0.47 6.08 8.74
N ALA A 87 -0.88 5.27 9.72
CA ALA A 87 -0.32 5.30 11.06
C ALA A 87 1.19 4.97 11.05
N ILE A 88 1.59 3.95 10.27
CA ILE A 88 3.00 3.60 10.08
C ILE A 88 3.77 4.77 9.48
N LEU A 89 3.27 5.36 8.39
CA LEU A 89 3.94 6.49 7.73
C LEU A 89 4.06 7.72 8.63
N LEU A 90 3.04 7.98 9.45
CA LEU A 90 3.05 9.06 10.44
C LEU A 90 4.03 8.78 11.59
N PHE A 91 4.18 7.53 11.99
CA PHE A 91 5.17 7.13 12.98
C PHE A 91 6.58 7.30 12.41
N ILE A 92 6.84 6.76 11.22
CA ILE A 92 8.14 6.86 10.55
C ILE A 92 8.52 8.33 10.34
N SER A 93 7.59 9.19 9.89
CA SER A 93 7.88 10.61 9.67
C SER A 93 8.28 11.37 10.94
N LYS A 94 7.90 10.88 12.13
CA LYS A 94 8.28 11.45 13.43
C LYS A 94 9.59 10.91 13.97
N VAL A 95 9.89 9.64 13.72
CA VAL A 95 11.07 8.94 14.27
C VAL A 95 12.29 9.07 13.37
N MET A 96 12.07 9.28 12.06
CA MET A 96 13.15 9.39 11.08
C MET A 96 13.96 10.68 11.31
N PRO A 97 15.31 10.59 11.40
CA PRO A 97 16.16 11.75 11.63
C PRO A 97 15.97 12.80 10.54
N LYS A 98 15.97 14.09 10.92
CA LYS A 98 15.77 15.20 9.98
C LYS A 98 16.86 15.31 8.91
N GLU A 99 18.02 14.70 9.14
CA GLU A 99 19.23 14.86 8.32
C GLU A 99 19.52 13.70 7.37
N THR A 100 18.73 12.61 7.36
CA THR A 100 19.07 11.45 6.54
C THR A 100 18.40 11.52 5.17
N LEU A 101 19.09 12.18 4.24
CA LEU A 101 19.68 11.46 3.11
C LEU A 101 20.80 12.30 2.47
N PRO A 102 22.08 11.93 2.61
CA PRO A 102 22.98 12.12 1.48
C PRO A 102 22.39 11.32 0.31
N TYR A 103 22.40 11.90 -0.88
CA TYR A 103 22.02 11.31 -2.16
C TYR A 103 22.94 10.11 -2.54
N ASN A 104 23.17 9.19 -1.62
CA ASN A 104 24.20 8.17 -1.71
C ASN A 104 23.70 6.93 -2.45
N THR A 105 24.66 6.30 -3.11
CA THR A 105 24.62 5.07 -3.91
C THR A 105 23.90 3.87 -3.26
N GLN A 106 23.58 3.92 -1.97
CA GLN A 106 22.82 2.89 -1.24
C GLN A 106 21.29 3.01 -1.41
N PHE A 107 20.78 4.11 -1.98
CA PHE A 107 19.33 4.30 -2.15
C PHE A 107 18.75 3.52 -3.34
N ILE A 108 19.52 3.42 -4.44
CA ILE A 108 19.14 2.69 -5.66
C ILE A 108 18.85 1.20 -5.37
N PRO A 109 19.69 0.45 -4.64
CA PRO A 109 19.39 -0.95 -4.33
C PRO A 109 18.14 -1.10 -3.45
N LEU A 110 17.88 -0.17 -2.53
CA LEU A 110 16.67 -0.20 -1.68
C LEU A 110 15.39 -0.03 -2.52
N ILE A 111 15.43 0.85 -3.53
CA ILE A 111 14.33 1.03 -4.50
C ILE A 111 14.09 -0.24 -5.30
N PHE A 112 15.18 -0.85 -5.79
CA PHE A 112 15.10 -2.06 -6.59
C PHE A 112 14.46 -3.19 -5.79
N VAL A 113 14.86 -3.35 -4.52
CA VAL A 113 14.25 -4.30 -3.58
C VAL A 113 12.78 -3.98 -3.33
N ALA A 114 12.42 -2.72 -3.07
CA ALA A 114 11.03 -2.32 -2.84
C ALA A 114 10.12 -2.58 -4.07
N ILE A 115 10.64 -2.35 -5.28
CA ILE A 115 9.93 -2.63 -6.54
C ILE A 115 9.73 -4.15 -6.70
N ILE A 116 10.78 -4.96 -6.48
CA ILE A 116 10.69 -6.42 -6.54
C ILE A 116 9.65 -6.94 -5.55
N ILE A 117 9.72 -6.52 -4.29
CA ILE A 117 8.76 -6.91 -3.24
C ILE A 117 7.34 -6.51 -3.66
N SER A 118 7.15 -5.30 -4.17
CA SER A 118 5.84 -4.81 -4.63
C SER A 118 5.27 -5.65 -5.79
N ILE A 119 6.12 -6.05 -6.74
CA ILE A 119 5.73 -6.92 -7.85
C ILE A 119 5.36 -8.31 -7.33
N CYS A 120 6.16 -8.89 -6.43
CA CYS A 120 5.88 -10.17 -5.79
C CYS A 120 4.55 -10.13 -5.02
N LEU A 121 4.32 -9.10 -4.20
CA LEU A 121 3.07 -8.90 -3.47
C LEU A 121 1.87 -8.73 -4.39
N TYR A 122 2.03 -8.02 -5.52
CA TYR A 122 0.97 -7.89 -6.52
C TYR A 122 0.57 -9.25 -7.11
N PHE A 123 1.55 -10.06 -7.52
CA PHE A 123 1.27 -11.41 -8.05
C PHE A 123 0.66 -12.33 -6.98
N LEU A 124 1.18 -12.29 -5.76
CA LEU A 124 0.69 -13.10 -4.64
C LEU A 124 -0.76 -12.72 -4.30
N SER A 125 -1.05 -11.42 -4.14
CA SER A 125 -2.38 -10.90 -3.84
C SER A 125 -3.38 -11.27 -4.94
N ASN A 126 -3.00 -11.12 -6.21
CA ASN A 126 -3.86 -11.49 -7.33
C ASN A 126 -4.12 -13.01 -7.41
N TYR A 127 -3.10 -13.83 -7.10
CA TYR A 127 -3.25 -15.29 -7.01
C TYR A 127 -4.20 -15.69 -5.88
N ILE A 128 -4.02 -15.13 -4.69
CA ILE A 128 -4.87 -15.34 -3.52
C ILE A 128 -6.32 -14.93 -3.83
N PHE A 129 -6.51 -13.76 -4.43
CA PHE A 129 -7.82 -13.23 -4.76
C PHE A 129 -8.57 -14.16 -5.73
N LYS A 130 -7.89 -14.66 -6.78
CA LYS A 130 -8.44 -15.64 -7.73
C LYS A 130 -8.81 -16.96 -7.05
N LYS A 131 -7.97 -17.48 -6.16
CA LYS A 131 -8.16 -18.79 -5.53
C LYS A 131 -9.16 -18.75 -4.37
N SER A 132 -9.37 -17.59 -3.76
CA SER A 132 -10.30 -17.44 -2.64
C SER A 132 -11.76 -17.57 -3.12
N LYS A 133 -12.34 -18.75 -2.90
CA LYS A 133 -13.79 -18.97 -3.03
C LYS A 133 -14.55 -18.47 -1.79
N ASN A 134 -13.95 -18.59 -0.60
CA ASN A 134 -14.53 -18.19 0.69
C ASN A 134 -13.70 -17.12 1.42
N ASN A 135 -14.39 -16.28 2.19
CA ASN A 135 -13.80 -15.21 3.01
C ASN A 135 -12.70 -15.72 3.95
N SER A 136 -12.85 -16.88 4.57
CA SER A 136 -11.92 -17.39 5.59
C SER A 136 -10.49 -17.60 5.06
N SER A 137 -10.35 -18.19 3.87
CA SER A 137 -9.04 -18.38 3.25
C SER A 137 -8.40 -17.04 2.85
N TYR A 138 -9.20 -16.07 2.39
CA TYR A 138 -8.70 -14.73 2.07
C TYR A 138 -8.13 -14.02 3.31
N TRP A 139 -8.80 -14.12 4.46
CA TRP A 139 -8.33 -13.54 5.73
C TRP A 139 -7.01 -14.13 6.21
N PHE A 140 -6.83 -15.46 6.11
CA PHE A 140 -5.56 -16.09 6.50
C PHE A 140 -4.38 -15.58 5.67
N TYR A 141 -4.54 -15.50 4.35
CA TYR A 141 -3.49 -14.99 3.47
C TYR A 141 -3.27 -13.49 3.66
N PHE A 142 -4.32 -12.72 3.92
CA PHE A 142 -4.24 -11.30 4.22
C PHE A 142 -3.45 -11.02 5.50
N ILE A 143 -3.70 -11.77 6.57
CA ILE A 143 -2.95 -11.67 7.83
C ILE A 143 -1.47 -12.01 7.61
N GLY A 144 -1.16 -13.04 6.82
CA GLY A 144 0.22 -13.39 6.50
C GLY A 144 0.94 -12.31 5.68
N LEU A 145 0.21 -11.59 4.82
CA LEU A 145 0.77 -10.49 4.03
C LEU A 145 1.00 -9.25 4.91
N LEU A 146 0.07 -8.99 5.84
CA LEU A 146 0.17 -7.89 6.80
C LEU A 146 1.32 -8.10 7.80
N SER A 147 1.54 -9.32 8.30
CA SER A 147 2.68 -9.65 9.16
C SER A 147 4.02 -9.49 8.45
N LEU A 148 4.08 -9.83 7.15
CA LEU A 148 5.27 -9.66 6.33
C LEU A 148 5.58 -8.17 6.09
N MET A 149 4.57 -7.31 5.93
CA MET A 149 4.77 -5.86 5.88
C MET A 149 5.28 -5.28 7.20
N ILE A 150 4.79 -5.76 8.35
CA ILE A 150 5.27 -5.34 9.68
C ILE A 150 6.73 -5.75 9.87
N LEU A 151 7.10 -6.97 9.47
CA LEU A 151 8.47 -7.46 9.55
C LEU A 151 9.43 -6.64 8.67
N LEU A 152 9.01 -6.29 7.45
CA LEU A 152 9.78 -5.40 6.59
C LEU A 152 9.94 -4.00 7.19
N CYS A 153 8.90 -3.43 7.80
CA CYS A 153 9.03 -2.16 8.52
C CYS A 153 10.02 -2.26 9.68
N TYR A 154 9.97 -3.34 10.46
CA TYR A 154 10.91 -3.58 11.55
C TYR A 154 12.36 -3.68 11.07
N LEU A 155 12.60 -4.37 9.96
CA LEU A 155 13.93 -4.46 9.34
C LEU A 155 14.43 -3.10 8.84
N VAL A 156 13.56 -2.31 8.20
CA VAL A 156 13.93 -0.95 7.76
C VAL A 156 14.28 -0.08 8.97
N ILE A 157 13.53 -0.15 10.06
CA ILE A 157 13.83 0.60 11.29
C ILE A 157 15.17 0.16 11.88
N THR A 158 15.46 -1.14 11.95
CA THR A 158 16.69 -1.66 12.57
C THR A 158 17.95 -1.53 11.72
N PHE A 159 17.83 -1.37 10.39
CA PHE A 159 18.99 -1.15 9.51
C PHE A 159 19.26 0.33 9.19
N VAL A 160 18.29 1.23 9.44
CA VAL A 160 18.42 2.68 9.13
C VAL A 160 18.68 3.53 10.38
N LEU A 161 18.32 3.07 11.59
CA LEU A 161 18.74 3.64 12.88
C LEU A 161 19.98 2.92 13.41
#